data_AF-A0A812ZMM4-F1
#
_entry.id   AF-A0A812ZMM4-F1
#
_cell.length_a   1.000
_cell.length_b   1.000
_cell.length_c   1.000
_cell.angle_alpha   90.00
_cell.angle_beta   90.00
_cell.angle_gamma   90.00
#
_symmetry.space_group_name_H-M   'P 1'
#
loop_
_entity.id
_entity.type
_entity.pdbx_description
1 polymer ?
#
loop_
_entity_poly.entity_id
_entity_poly.type
_entity_poly.pdbx_seq_one_letter_code
_entity_poly.pdbx_strand_id
1 'polypeptide(L)'
;MLRVYTSLKERFDEEYALLFVFNMQTAMEMHRAWNMTLLTSKTLKKCSEMVGLTMTWELGVIKLKFFMEDGDFELQRKVPYDYDSEFQDMFMRIASALYNGHMTVHEALLFQQEAKQGKHTARTGLFIRDYPGRLIVLPAMSSTCAVIFFGGSEKEAGVAALCGLVTGLIEYGLLKVGGDATLLIDLAVGLSTGFIGSLFFQADNSYCLVSIFMGTLYWFFYGTAFVVGLVEILAGELETGVTRFMAVSIKTFVLCVMACFGMLLAVPNPGQVWEAQSQNCGVINLADQWWRVPLYLACSLAVLGQYRFRLEQCWRGLLVQLAGYEVQFQVTQFFQHQRERLASNDMTPIVKDNFDVMASNVCGAAASVITACTLSAIMDFINSIYYAQLLQRGAHRDETDSKLDDILFGCISVVVKCFNCIGIGRKHDKDMVDLEKKIYQHSKELRDPSHPRSEIKLDPHEEDLLLDTIVYAESMNIWSMLMPAVYQLVPGSMIARMWFNTIIPPSDPSVEDNTFAGLMVTSISLALGLIIGEAIVELFTGIANLLFKSRNKDKESKTLKPSDRSQLTTSAMGAEIETISQDSSFRL
;
A
#
# COMPACT_ATOMS: atom_id res chain seq x y z
N MET A 1 -4.28 -27.37 10.82
CA MET A 1 -4.88 -27.30 9.47
C MET A 1 -5.39 -28.64 9.01
N LEU A 2 -4.57 -29.57 8.53
CA LEU A 2 -5.07 -30.86 8.01
C LEU A 2 -6.00 -31.61 8.99
N ARG A 3 -5.67 -31.63 10.29
CA ARG A 3 -6.53 -32.22 11.34
C ARG A 3 -7.88 -31.53 11.46
N VAL A 4 -7.91 -30.21 11.44
CA VAL A 4 -9.14 -29.41 11.54
C VAL A 4 -9.97 -29.57 10.26
N TYR A 5 -9.33 -29.49 9.09
CA TYR A 5 -9.96 -29.77 7.80
C TYR A 5 -10.65 -31.14 7.77
N THR A 6 -9.95 -32.20 8.16
CA THR A 6 -10.49 -33.57 8.14
C THR A 6 -11.72 -33.67 9.06
N SER A 7 -11.65 -33.08 10.25
CA SER A 7 -12.77 -33.10 11.19
C SER A 7 -13.97 -32.27 10.71
N LEU A 8 -13.75 -31.15 10.02
CA LEU A 8 -14.84 -30.33 9.47
C LEU A 8 -15.48 -31.00 8.27
N LYS A 9 -14.66 -31.62 7.41
CA LYS A 9 -15.12 -32.41 6.27
C LYS A 9 -16.01 -33.57 6.70
N GLU A 10 -15.68 -34.23 7.81
CA GLU A 10 -16.49 -35.33 8.37
C GLU A 10 -17.80 -34.86 9.03
N ARG A 11 -17.85 -33.63 9.56
CA ARG A 11 -19.00 -33.13 10.33
C ARG A 11 -20.00 -32.33 9.50
N PHE A 12 -19.53 -31.53 8.55
CA PHE A 12 -20.35 -30.63 7.74
C PHE A 12 -20.31 -31.09 6.29
N ASP A 13 -19.25 -30.73 5.57
CA ASP A 13 -18.91 -31.21 4.23
C ASP A 13 -17.51 -30.69 3.81
N GLU A 14 -17.06 -31.08 2.62
CA GLU A 14 -15.78 -30.66 2.07
C GLU A 14 -15.74 -29.16 1.73
N GLU A 15 -16.85 -28.60 1.24
CA GLU A 15 -16.91 -27.20 0.83
C GLU A 15 -16.77 -26.25 2.02
N TYR A 16 -17.48 -26.50 3.11
CA TYR A 16 -17.37 -25.80 4.38
C TYR A 16 -15.95 -25.90 4.96
N ALA A 17 -15.34 -27.09 4.91
CA ALA A 17 -13.97 -27.30 5.38
C ALA A 17 -12.95 -26.50 4.55
N LEU A 18 -13.16 -26.38 3.23
CA LEU A 18 -12.30 -25.58 2.35
C LEU A 18 -12.50 -24.08 2.54
N LEU A 19 -13.73 -23.63 2.79
CA LEU A 19 -14.04 -22.24 3.12
C LEU A 19 -13.34 -21.78 4.38
N PHE A 20 -13.28 -22.63 5.40
CA PHE A 20 -12.47 -22.38 6.57
C PHE A 20 -10.98 -22.24 6.22
N VAL A 21 -10.46 -23.15 5.39
CA VAL A 21 -9.04 -23.11 4.97
C VAL A 21 -8.75 -21.83 4.20
N PHE A 22 -9.65 -21.42 3.31
CA PHE A 22 -9.57 -20.19 2.53
C PHE A 22 -9.51 -18.97 3.46
N ASN A 23 -10.47 -18.83 4.36
CA ASN A 23 -10.52 -17.70 5.30
C ASN A 23 -9.25 -17.60 6.14
N MET A 24 -8.75 -18.73 6.64
CA MET A 24 -7.53 -18.73 7.44
C MET A 24 -6.28 -18.37 6.61
N GLN A 25 -6.17 -18.83 5.37
CA GLN A 25 -5.06 -18.46 4.47
C GLN A 25 -5.11 -16.97 4.10
N THR A 26 -6.29 -16.47 3.75
CA THR A 26 -6.54 -15.04 3.49
C THR A 26 -6.14 -14.21 4.71
N ALA A 27 -6.59 -14.58 5.91
CA ALA A 27 -6.23 -13.91 7.15
C ALA A 27 -4.71 -13.83 7.36
N MET A 28 -4.03 -14.96 7.19
CA MET A 28 -2.59 -15.05 7.43
C MET A 28 -1.79 -14.18 6.45
N GLU A 29 -2.12 -14.21 5.17
CA GLU A 29 -1.37 -13.47 4.15
C GLU A 29 -1.73 -11.97 4.14
N MET A 30 -2.99 -11.60 4.39
CA MET A 30 -3.38 -10.20 4.57
C MET A 30 -2.72 -9.58 5.81
N HIS A 31 -2.71 -10.31 6.93
CA HIS A 31 -2.10 -9.82 8.17
C HIS A 31 -0.58 -9.72 8.05
N ARG A 32 0.04 -10.66 7.33
CA ARG A 32 1.47 -10.61 6.98
C ARG A 32 1.82 -9.32 6.27
N ALA A 33 1.07 -8.96 5.23
CA ALA A 33 1.37 -7.84 4.35
C ALA A 33 1.21 -6.46 5.01
N TRP A 34 0.21 -6.33 5.89
CA TRP A 34 -0.33 -5.01 6.19
C TRP A 34 -0.03 -4.50 7.59
N ASN A 35 0.19 -5.39 8.55
CA ASN A 35 0.10 -5.05 9.95
C ASN A 35 -1.16 -4.21 10.27
N MET A 36 -2.29 -4.33 9.56
CA MET A 36 -3.54 -3.68 9.96
C MET A 36 -4.54 -4.74 10.39
N THR A 37 -4.66 -4.90 11.71
CA THR A 37 -5.59 -5.84 12.33
C THR A 37 -7.02 -5.51 11.95
N LEU A 38 -7.36 -4.22 11.94
CA LEU A 38 -8.71 -3.73 11.70
C LEU A 38 -9.26 -4.14 10.33
N LEU A 39 -8.50 -3.91 9.25
CA LEU A 39 -8.98 -4.22 7.92
C LEU A 39 -8.94 -5.72 7.60
N THR A 40 -7.95 -6.44 8.13
CA THR A 40 -7.95 -7.91 8.07
C THR A 40 -9.19 -8.47 8.77
N SER A 41 -9.49 -7.98 9.98
CA SER A 41 -10.70 -8.35 10.75
C SER A 41 -11.97 -8.07 9.95
N LYS A 42 -12.05 -6.92 9.27
CA LYS A 42 -13.21 -6.52 8.48
C LYS A 42 -13.43 -7.43 7.26
N THR A 43 -12.37 -7.76 6.53
CA THR A 43 -12.46 -8.70 5.39
C THR A 43 -12.85 -10.09 5.86
N LEU A 44 -12.28 -10.56 6.97
CA LEU A 44 -12.65 -11.85 7.55
C LEU A 44 -14.12 -11.87 7.99
N LYS A 45 -14.61 -10.78 8.60
CA LYS A 45 -16.01 -10.65 8.99
C LYS A 45 -16.95 -10.73 7.79
N LYS A 46 -16.66 -9.99 6.72
CA LYS A 46 -17.45 -10.08 5.48
C LYS A 46 -17.44 -11.49 4.90
N CYS A 47 -16.28 -12.14 4.88
CA CYS A 47 -16.16 -13.50 4.35
C CYS A 47 -16.85 -14.53 5.25
N SER A 48 -16.79 -14.41 6.58
CA SER A 48 -17.49 -15.31 7.49
C SER A 48 -19.01 -15.14 7.39
N GLU A 49 -19.50 -13.91 7.29
CA GLU A 49 -20.93 -13.59 7.19
C GLU A 49 -21.53 -14.07 5.87
N MET A 50 -20.89 -13.81 4.73
CA MET A 50 -21.43 -14.22 3.42
C MET A 50 -21.43 -15.73 3.21
N VAL A 51 -20.47 -16.42 3.81
CA VAL A 51 -20.29 -17.86 3.61
C VAL A 51 -20.87 -18.66 4.79
N GLY A 52 -21.49 -17.99 5.78
CA GLY A 52 -22.15 -18.65 6.91
C GLY A 52 -21.20 -19.40 7.85
N LEU A 53 -19.92 -18.98 7.94
CA LEU A 53 -18.95 -19.56 8.87
C LEU A 53 -19.08 -18.92 10.27
N THR A 54 -19.33 -19.72 11.31
CA THR A 54 -19.31 -19.23 12.71
C THR A 54 -17.89 -19.27 13.26
N MET A 55 -17.19 -18.16 13.09
CA MET A 55 -15.78 -18.04 13.45
C MET A 55 -15.53 -16.72 14.17
N THR A 56 -14.77 -16.80 15.26
CA THR A 56 -14.24 -15.64 15.97
C THR A 56 -12.72 -15.66 15.92
N TRP A 57 -12.09 -14.49 16.04
CA TRP A 57 -10.64 -14.36 15.96
C TRP A 57 -10.10 -13.28 16.88
N GLU A 58 -8.87 -13.50 17.31
CA GLU A 58 -8.05 -12.54 18.02
C GLU A 58 -6.79 -12.31 17.17
N LEU A 59 -6.76 -11.20 16.44
CA LEU A 59 -5.65 -10.86 15.54
C LEU A 59 -4.61 -10.07 16.32
N GLY A 60 -3.60 -10.74 16.87
CA GLY A 60 -2.45 -10.09 17.49
C GLY A 60 -1.35 -9.74 16.48
N VAL A 61 -0.40 -8.88 16.89
CA VAL A 61 0.74 -8.48 16.04
C VAL A 61 1.66 -9.67 15.71
N ILE A 62 1.84 -10.58 16.66
CA ILE A 62 2.77 -11.73 16.54
C ILE A 62 2.03 -13.05 16.35
N LYS A 63 0.83 -13.15 16.91
CA LYS A 63 0.02 -14.37 16.94
C LYS A 63 -1.41 -14.07 16.52
N LEU A 64 -1.95 -14.88 15.63
CA LEU A 64 -3.37 -14.93 15.31
C LEU A 64 -3.96 -16.11 16.06
N LYS A 65 -5.05 -15.88 16.78
CA LYS A 65 -5.87 -16.96 17.34
C LYS A 65 -7.19 -16.98 16.60
N PHE A 66 -7.59 -18.18 16.22
CA PHE A 66 -8.79 -18.46 15.48
C PHE A 66 -9.61 -19.44 16.29
N PHE A 67 -10.84 -19.07 16.60
CA PHE A 67 -11.79 -19.86 17.35
C PHE A 67 -12.96 -20.20 16.43
N MET A 68 -13.25 -21.48 16.31
CA MET A 68 -14.40 -21.94 15.53
C MET A 68 -15.44 -22.52 16.47
N GLU A 69 -16.63 -21.93 16.46
CA GLU A 69 -17.74 -22.31 17.33
C GLU A 69 -18.36 -23.64 16.86
N ASP A 70 -18.46 -23.85 15.55
CA ASP A 70 -19.02 -25.08 14.96
C ASP A 70 -18.18 -26.35 15.19
N GLY A 71 -16.92 -26.20 15.61
CA GLY A 71 -15.96 -27.31 15.72
C GLY A 71 -15.26 -27.46 17.07
N ASP A 72 -15.42 -26.51 17.99
CA ASP A 72 -14.63 -26.39 19.23
C ASP A 72 -13.11 -26.39 18.97
N PHE A 73 -12.67 -25.74 17.89
CA PHE A 73 -11.25 -25.67 17.53
C PHE A 73 -10.66 -24.31 17.88
N GLU A 74 -9.54 -24.33 18.60
CA GLU A 74 -8.63 -23.19 18.72
C GLU A 74 -7.38 -23.43 17.87
N LEU A 75 -7.07 -22.49 16.99
CA LEU A 75 -5.89 -22.50 16.14
C LEU A 75 -5.06 -21.26 16.40
N GLN A 76 -3.81 -21.48 16.81
CA GLN A 76 -2.82 -20.42 17.00
C GLN A 76 -1.80 -20.44 15.86
N ARG A 77 -1.59 -19.29 15.23
CA ARG A 77 -0.61 -19.10 14.15
C ARG A 77 0.31 -17.94 14.45
N LYS A 78 1.62 -18.17 14.31
CA LYS A 78 2.60 -17.09 14.32
C LYS A 78 2.58 -16.40 12.95
N VAL A 79 2.58 -15.08 12.95
CA VAL A 79 2.63 -14.28 11.72
C VAL A 79 4.09 -14.07 11.31
N PRO A 80 4.51 -14.49 10.11
CA PRO A 80 5.77 -14.06 9.54
C PRO A 80 5.67 -12.58 9.11
N TYR A 81 6.69 -11.77 9.43
CA TYR A 81 6.70 -10.33 9.15
C TYR A 81 7.20 -10.05 7.73
N ASP A 82 6.42 -9.41 6.86
CA ASP A 82 6.84 -9.04 5.50
C ASP A 82 6.02 -7.87 4.91
N TYR A 83 6.65 -6.92 4.23
CA TYR A 83 5.96 -5.82 3.56
C TYR A 83 5.67 -6.21 2.10
N ASP A 84 4.42 -6.56 1.79
CA ASP A 84 4.03 -6.96 0.43
C ASP A 84 2.62 -6.47 0.08
N SER A 85 2.53 -5.27 -0.51
CA SER A 85 1.23 -4.69 -0.88
C SER A 85 0.60 -5.36 -2.12
N GLU A 86 1.40 -6.04 -2.95
CA GLU A 86 0.89 -6.82 -4.08
C GLU A 86 0.13 -8.05 -3.58
N PHE A 87 0.69 -8.82 -2.64
CA PHE A 87 -0.05 -9.93 -2.04
C PHE A 87 -1.32 -9.45 -1.34
N GLN A 88 -1.26 -8.32 -0.65
CA GLN A 88 -2.45 -7.76 -0.02
C GLN A 88 -3.57 -7.49 -1.03
N ASP A 89 -3.26 -6.76 -2.11
CA ASP A 89 -4.23 -6.44 -3.15
C ASP A 89 -4.78 -7.72 -3.80
N MET A 90 -3.90 -8.68 -4.09
CA MET A 90 -4.28 -9.95 -4.70
C MET A 90 -5.23 -10.76 -3.82
N PHE A 91 -4.87 -10.97 -2.55
CA PHE A 91 -5.69 -11.77 -1.62
C PHE A 91 -7.03 -11.09 -1.32
N MET A 92 -7.09 -9.75 -1.29
CA MET A 92 -8.36 -9.04 -1.22
C MET A 92 -9.20 -9.23 -2.48
N ARG A 93 -8.62 -9.15 -3.68
CA ARG A 93 -9.35 -9.40 -4.93
C ARG A 93 -9.86 -10.83 -5.05
N ILE A 94 -9.07 -11.82 -4.64
CA ILE A 94 -9.49 -13.23 -4.61
C ILE A 94 -10.68 -13.40 -3.64
N ALA A 95 -10.59 -12.81 -2.44
CA ALA A 95 -11.70 -12.79 -1.51
C ALA A 95 -12.91 -12.06 -2.10
N SER A 96 -12.68 -11.02 -2.91
CA SER A 96 -13.74 -10.30 -3.60
C SER A 96 -14.48 -11.11 -4.65
N ALA A 97 -13.73 -11.75 -5.54
CA ALA A 97 -14.30 -12.62 -6.55
C ALA A 97 -15.07 -13.79 -5.92
N LEU A 98 -14.56 -14.36 -4.82
CA LEU A 98 -15.27 -15.42 -4.10
C LEU A 98 -16.58 -14.92 -3.46
N TYR A 99 -16.57 -13.77 -2.77
CA TYR A 99 -17.77 -13.27 -2.12
C TYR A 99 -18.85 -12.85 -3.12
N ASN A 100 -18.45 -12.34 -4.29
CA ASN A 100 -19.37 -11.97 -5.37
C ASN A 100 -19.96 -13.18 -6.09
N GLY A 101 -19.54 -14.40 -5.74
CA GLY A 101 -19.96 -15.63 -6.41
C GLY A 101 -19.38 -15.78 -7.82
N HIS A 102 -18.31 -15.04 -8.14
CA HIS A 102 -17.65 -15.10 -9.45
C HIS A 102 -16.67 -16.28 -9.57
N MET A 103 -16.31 -16.93 -8.46
CA MET A 103 -15.34 -18.02 -8.42
C MET A 103 -15.72 -19.02 -7.33
N THR A 104 -15.40 -20.30 -7.52
CA THR A 104 -15.60 -21.34 -6.50
C THR A 104 -14.47 -21.34 -5.46
N VAL A 105 -14.71 -21.94 -4.30
CA VAL A 105 -13.72 -22.05 -3.21
C VAL A 105 -12.47 -22.83 -3.63
N HIS A 106 -12.64 -23.85 -4.47
CA HIS A 106 -11.55 -24.66 -4.98
C HIS A 106 -10.62 -23.85 -5.89
N GLU A 107 -11.20 -23.12 -6.84
CA GLU A 107 -10.48 -22.21 -7.72
C GLU A 107 -9.80 -21.11 -6.91
N ALA A 108 -10.48 -20.53 -5.92
CA ALA A 108 -9.92 -19.51 -5.05
C ALA A 108 -8.69 -20.00 -4.27
N LEU A 109 -8.72 -21.22 -3.72
CA LEU A 109 -7.59 -21.82 -3.00
C LEU A 109 -6.41 -22.15 -3.92
N LEU A 110 -6.68 -22.67 -5.12
CA LEU A 110 -5.66 -22.86 -6.15
C LEU A 110 -5.01 -21.52 -6.48
N PHE A 111 -5.81 -20.49 -6.72
CA PHE A 111 -5.35 -19.15 -7.06
C PHE A 111 -4.50 -18.53 -5.95
N GLN A 112 -4.86 -18.72 -4.68
CA GLN A 112 -4.03 -18.30 -3.54
C GLN A 112 -2.65 -18.97 -3.56
N GLN A 113 -2.61 -20.28 -3.84
CA GLN A 113 -1.36 -21.03 -3.92
C GLN A 113 -0.49 -20.57 -5.10
N GLU A 114 -1.09 -20.28 -6.24
CA GLU A 114 -0.39 -19.79 -7.43
C GLU A 114 0.10 -18.36 -7.30
N ALA A 115 -0.72 -17.49 -6.72
CA ALA A 115 -0.34 -16.14 -6.34
C ALA A 115 0.89 -16.19 -5.42
N LYS A 116 0.86 -17.02 -4.37
CA LYS A 116 2.01 -17.22 -3.45
C LYS A 116 3.30 -17.66 -4.16
N GLN A 117 3.18 -18.46 -5.22
CA GLN A 117 4.32 -18.87 -6.05
C GLN A 117 4.81 -17.75 -6.99
N GLY A 118 4.09 -16.63 -7.10
CA GLY A 118 4.41 -15.52 -8.00
C GLY A 118 4.10 -15.80 -9.46
N LYS A 119 3.30 -16.84 -9.77
CA LYS A 119 2.91 -17.18 -11.15
C LYS A 119 2.11 -16.06 -11.82
N HIS A 120 1.35 -15.34 -11.00
CA HIS A 120 0.47 -14.25 -11.43
C HIS A 120 1.15 -12.88 -11.38
N THR A 121 2.44 -12.81 -11.06
CA THR A 121 3.18 -11.55 -10.94
C THR A 121 4.03 -11.29 -12.19
N ALA A 122 4.18 -10.01 -12.59
CA ALA A 122 5.07 -9.62 -13.68
C ALA A 122 6.54 -9.97 -13.35
N ARG A 123 7.32 -10.39 -14.35
CA ARG A 123 8.75 -10.76 -14.16
C ARG A 123 9.60 -9.62 -13.60
N THR A 124 9.28 -8.39 -13.97
CA THR A 124 9.95 -7.18 -13.49
C THR A 124 9.60 -6.87 -12.04
N GLY A 125 8.36 -7.12 -11.62
CA GLY A 125 7.94 -7.07 -10.22
C GLY A 125 8.70 -8.12 -9.38
N LEU A 126 8.80 -9.36 -9.87
CA LEU A 126 9.58 -10.42 -9.23
C LEU A 126 11.07 -10.06 -9.10
N PHE A 127 11.65 -9.41 -10.11
CA PHE A 127 13.05 -8.99 -10.06
C PHE A 127 13.31 -7.96 -8.95
N ILE A 128 12.42 -6.98 -8.77
CA ILE A 128 12.53 -5.97 -7.71
C ILE A 128 12.24 -6.58 -6.33
N ARG A 129 11.34 -7.57 -6.29
CA ARG A 129 10.93 -8.28 -5.07
C ARG A 129 12.08 -9.03 -4.41
N ASP A 130 12.87 -9.73 -5.21
CA ASP A 130 13.93 -10.62 -4.75
C ASP A 130 15.33 -10.05 -5.05
N TYR A 131 16.35 -10.63 -4.44
CA TYR A 131 17.74 -10.30 -4.82
C TYR A 131 18.05 -10.85 -6.21
N PRO A 132 18.73 -10.07 -7.08
CA PRO A 132 19.53 -8.89 -6.76
C PRO A 132 18.80 -7.54 -6.89
N GLY A 133 17.53 -7.47 -7.28
CA GLY A 133 16.86 -6.18 -7.53
C GLY A 133 16.85 -5.24 -6.32
N ARG A 134 16.72 -5.78 -5.10
CA ARG A 134 16.86 -5.01 -3.85
C ARG A 134 18.20 -4.27 -3.71
N LEU A 135 19.29 -4.81 -4.25
CA LEU A 135 20.60 -4.13 -4.22
C LEU A 135 20.63 -2.86 -5.06
N ILE A 136 19.62 -2.63 -5.91
CA ILE A 136 19.44 -1.38 -6.65
C ILE A 136 18.53 -0.42 -5.88
N VAL A 137 17.47 -0.95 -5.28
CA VAL A 137 16.47 -0.13 -4.58
C VAL A 137 17.01 0.47 -3.29
N LEU A 138 17.75 -0.29 -2.47
CA LEU A 138 18.28 0.20 -1.19
C LEU A 138 19.21 1.41 -1.37
N PRO A 139 20.27 1.37 -2.21
CA PRO A 139 21.12 2.53 -2.45
C PRO A 139 20.35 3.73 -3.00
N ALA A 140 19.44 3.51 -3.95
CA ALA A 140 18.65 4.57 -4.56
C ALA A 140 17.81 5.28 -3.49
N MET A 141 17.11 4.50 -2.65
CA MET A 141 16.31 5.04 -1.55
C MET A 141 17.17 5.77 -0.52
N SER A 142 18.28 5.18 -0.08
CA SER A 142 19.18 5.83 0.89
C SER A 142 19.69 7.17 0.39
N SER A 143 20.10 7.23 -0.88
CA SER A 143 20.58 8.45 -1.54
C SER A 143 19.49 9.52 -1.63
N THR A 144 18.30 9.16 -2.14
CA THR A 144 17.23 10.14 -2.36
C THR A 144 16.67 10.65 -1.04
N CYS A 145 16.53 9.79 -0.03
CA CYS A 145 16.04 10.16 1.30
C CYS A 145 16.99 11.10 2.04
N ALA A 146 18.31 10.85 1.95
CA ALA A 146 19.34 11.70 2.55
C ALA A 146 19.19 13.17 2.10
N VAL A 147 18.91 13.39 0.82
CA VAL A 147 18.76 14.74 0.25
C VAL A 147 17.36 15.31 0.52
N ILE A 148 16.30 14.58 0.16
CA ILE A 148 14.95 15.17 0.13
C ILE A 148 14.32 15.35 1.52
N PHE A 149 14.60 14.44 2.45
CA PHE A 149 14.00 14.47 3.80
C PHE A 149 14.96 15.00 4.85
N PHE A 150 16.28 14.85 4.64
CA PHE A 150 17.30 15.22 5.63
C PHE A 150 18.24 16.34 5.17
N GLY A 151 17.99 16.95 4.02
CA GLY A 151 18.71 18.16 3.57
C GLY A 151 20.21 17.95 3.34
N GLY A 152 20.61 16.71 3.02
CA GLY A 152 22.00 16.39 2.64
C GLY A 152 22.36 16.91 1.25
N SER A 153 23.64 17.13 1.00
CA SER A 153 24.14 17.48 -0.32
C SER A 153 24.37 16.24 -1.21
N GLU A 154 24.78 16.47 -2.45
CA GLU A 154 25.14 15.39 -3.39
C GLU A 154 26.24 14.47 -2.84
N LYS A 155 27.15 15.01 -2.03
CA LYS A 155 28.20 14.22 -1.36
C LYS A 155 27.59 13.23 -0.36
N GLU A 156 26.70 13.69 0.52
CA GLU A 156 25.99 12.82 1.47
C GLU A 156 25.12 11.80 0.74
N ALA A 157 24.49 12.18 -0.37
CA ALA A 157 23.72 11.27 -1.21
C ALA A 157 24.58 10.08 -1.68
N GLY A 158 25.80 10.36 -2.16
CA GLY A 158 26.75 9.35 -2.59
C GLY A 158 27.21 8.42 -1.46
N VAL A 159 27.50 8.97 -0.27
CA VAL A 159 27.88 8.15 0.90
C VAL A 159 26.70 7.31 1.38
N ALA A 160 25.48 7.88 1.43
CA ALA A 160 24.27 7.15 1.78
C ALA A 160 23.96 6.03 0.77
N ALA A 161 24.19 6.24 -0.52
CA ALA A 161 24.07 5.19 -1.54
C ALA A 161 25.06 4.04 -1.28
N LEU A 162 26.31 4.37 -0.94
CA LEU A 162 27.32 3.36 -0.60
C LEU A 162 26.93 2.58 0.66
N CYS A 163 26.49 3.27 1.70
CA CYS A 163 25.95 2.62 2.90
C CYS A 163 24.78 1.70 2.56
N GLY A 164 23.81 2.18 1.76
CA GLY A 164 22.67 1.39 1.27
C GLY A 164 23.07 0.15 0.48
N LEU A 165 24.16 0.22 -0.30
CA LEU A 165 24.68 -0.92 -1.05
C LEU A 165 25.29 -1.96 -0.10
N VAL A 166 26.09 -1.52 0.86
CA VAL A 166 26.72 -2.40 1.85
C VAL A 166 25.67 -3.05 2.74
N THR A 167 24.68 -2.30 3.22
CA THR A 167 23.58 -2.84 4.03
C THR A 167 22.74 -3.84 3.23
N GLY A 168 22.47 -3.57 1.95
CA GLY A 168 21.80 -4.52 1.07
C GLY A 168 22.59 -5.81 0.84
N LEU A 169 23.93 -5.75 0.75
CA LEU A 169 24.78 -6.94 0.67
C LEU A 169 24.81 -7.74 1.98
N ILE A 170 24.80 -7.06 3.12
CA ILE A 170 24.70 -7.69 4.44
C ILE A 170 23.37 -8.42 4.57
N GLU A 171 22.25 -7.76 4.23
CA GLU A 171 20.92 -8.36 4.24
C GLU A 171 20.87 -9.58 3.29
N TYR A 172 21.41 -9.47 2.07
CA TYR A 172 21.49 -10.59 1.13
C TYR A 172 22.25 -11.79 1.70
N GLY A 173 23.40 -11.53 2.32
CA GLY A 173 24.24 -12.56 2.92
C GLY A 173 23.54 -13.26 4.07
N LEU A 174 22.95 -12.49 5.00
CA LEU A 174 22.29 -13.02 6.19
C LEU A 174 20.98 -13.76 5.87
N LEU A 175 20.22 -13.31 4.86
CA LEU A 175 19.02 -14.02 4.40
C LEU A 175 19.35 -15.41 3.81
N LYS A 176 20.51 -15.57 3.17
CA LYS A 176 20.96 -16.88 2.66
C LYS A 176 21.38 -17.85 3.76
N VAL A 177 21.87 -17.34 4.89
CA VAL A 177 22.25 -18.18 6.05
C VAL A 177 20.99 -18.74 6.72
N GLY A 178 19.87 -18.00 6.70
CA GLY A 178 18.57 -18.45 7.21
C GLY A 178 18.49 -18.51 8.75
N GLY A 179 17.30 -18.83 9.26
CA GLY A 179 17.05 -19.01 10.71
C GLY A 179 16.87 -17.71 11.50
N ASP A 180 17.26 -17.74 12.79
CA ASP A 180 17.15 -16.61 13.74
C ASP A 180 18.14 -15.45 13.42
N ALA A 181 18.94 -15.58 12.38
CA ALA A 181 19.88 -14.56 11.90
C ALA A 181 19.20 -13.26 11.42
N THR A 182 17.86 -13.25 11.28
CA THR A 182 17.09 -12.03 10.99
C THR A 182 17.29 -10.94 12.06
N LEU A 183 17.50 -11.31 13.33
CA LEU A 183 17.87 -10.36 14.39
C LEU A 183 19.26 -9.73 14.20
N LEU A 184 20.17 -10.45 13.52
CA LEU A 184 21.52 -9.96 13.25
C LEU A 184 21.55 -8.91 12.12
N ILE A 185 20.51 -8.86 11.27
CA ILE A 185 20.42 -7.91 10.16
C ILE A 185 20.41 -6.48 10.71
N ASP A 186 19.49 -6.17 11.62
CA ASP A 186 19.37 -4.82 12.21
C ASP A 186 20.70 -4.42 12.90
N LEU A 187 21.36 -5.36 13.57
CA LEU A 187 22.64 -5.11 14.24
C LEU A 187 23.77 -4.77 13.25
N ALA A 188 23.92 -5.58 12.20
CA ALA A 188 24.98 -5.43 11.21
C ALA A 188 24.74 -4.20 10.30
N VAL A 189 23.48 -3.92 9.97
CA VAL A 189 23.07 -2.73 9.20
C VAL A 189 23.38 -1.45 9.98
N GLY A 190 22.99 -1.39 11.26
CA GLY A 190 23.30 -0.24 12.11
C GLY A 190 24.81 -0.02 12.22
N LEU A 191 25.56 -1.07 12.56
CA LEU A 191 27.02 -1.00 12.72
C LEU A 191 27.73 -0.53 11.45
N SER A 192 27.40 -1.12 10.30
CA SER A 192 28.03 -0.76 9.02
C SER A 192 27.72 0.69 8.60
N THR A 193 26.48 1.14 8.78
CA THR A 193 26.08 2.52 8.50
C THR A 193 26.88 3.51 9.34
N GLY A 194 26.96 3.25 10.66
CA GLY A 194 27.70 4.07 11.60
C GLY A 194 29.18 4.14 11.28
N PHE A 195 29.80 2.99 11.00
CA PHE A 195 31.22 2.88 10.69
C PHE A 195 31.58 3.59 9.39
N ILE A 196 30.87 3.32 8.30
CA ILE A 196 31.17 3.91 6.97
C ILE A 196 30.98 5.43 7.01
N GLY A 197 29.82 5.91 7.47
CA GLY A 197 29.56 7.36 7.51
C GLY A 197 30.62 8.11 8.33
N SER A 198 31.04 7.53 9.46
CA SER A 198 32.05 8.13 10.34
C SER A 198 33.46 8.14 9.74
N LEU A 199 33.84 7.13 8.96
CA LEU A 199 35.11 7.14 8.22
C LEU A 199 35.14 8.26 7.18
N PHE A 200 34.03 8.50 6.48
CA PHE A 200 33.94 9.61 5.52
C PHE A 200 34.01 10.96 6.23
N PHE A 201 33.35 11.13 7.37
CA PHE A 201 33.47 12.34 8.18
C PHE A 201 34.89 12.57 8.68
N GLN A 202 35.58 11.51 9.12
CA GLN A 202 36.97 11.61 9.56
C GLN A 202 37.91 12.05 8.42
N ALA A 203 37.61 11.67 7.19
CA ALA A 203 38.37 12.07 6.01
C ALA A 203 38.05 13.51 5.56
N ASP A 204 36.79 13.94 5.67
CA ASP A 204 36.33 15.28 5.33
C ASP A 204 35.26 15.73 6.34
N ASN A 205 35.59 16.70 7.18
CA ASN A 205 34.69 17.20 8.22
C ASN A 205 33.46 17.95 7.66
N SER A 206 33.30 18.06 6.33
CA SER A 206 32.13 18.72 5.72
C SER A 206 30.86 17.86 5.68
N TYR A 207 30.93 16.57 6.02
CA TYR A 207 29.78 15.67 5.89
C TYR A 207 28.72 15.89 6.98
N CYS A 208 27.44 15.84 6.60
CA CYS A 208 26.32 15.74 7.54
C CYS A 208 26.00 14.26 7.86
N LEU A 209 26.50 13.77 9.00
CA LEU A 209 26.29 12.38 9.44
C LEU A 209 24.82 12.05 9.68
N VAL A 210 24.03 12.99 10.20
CA VAL A 210 22.59 12.79 10.44
C VAL A 210 21.87 12.45 9.14
N SER A 211 22.16 13.16 8.05
CA SER A 211 21.56 12.90 6.74
C SER A 211 21.93 11.51 6.21
N ILE A 212 23.21 11.14 6.31
CA ILE A 212 23.70 9.81 5.87
C ILE A 212 23.04 8.69 6.69
N PHE A 213 23.02 8.82 8.02
CA PHE A 213 22.49 7.79 8.91
C PHE A 213 20.98 7.65 8.72
N MET A 214 20.25 8.75 8.73
CA MET A 214 18.80 8.74 8.57
C MET A 214 18.38 8.28 7.18
N GLY A 215 19.08 8.72 6.12
CA GLY A 215 18.82 8.26 4.76
C GLY A 215 19.03 6.75 4.60
N THR A 216 20.15 6.24 5.11
CA THR A 216 20.47 4.80 5.03
C THR A 216 19.48 3.95 5.83
N LEU A 217 19.20 4.34 7.08
CA LEU A 217 18.34 3.59 7.98
C LEU A 217 16.86 3.75 7.66
N TYR A 218 16.47 4.69 6.80
CA TYR A 218 15.09 4.94 6.42
C TYR A 218 14.37 3.67 5.95
N TRP A 219 15.03 2.85 5.12
CA TRP A 219 14.52 1.55 4.66
C TRP A 219 14.08 0.63 5.81
N PHE A 220 14.80 0.69 6.92
CA PHE A 220 14.60 -0.14 8.11
C PHE A 220 13.72 0.55 9.16
N PHE A 221 13.38 1.83 8.98
CA PHE A 221 12.46 2.53 9.85
C PHE A 221 11.02 2.11 9.56
N TYR A 222 10.41 1.48 10.55
CA TYR A 222 9.01 1.04 10.50
C TYR A 222 8.03 2.19 10.80
N GLY A 223 8.25 3.37 10.22
CA GLY A 223 7.48 4.59 10.47
C GLY A 223 5.97 4.38 10.24
N THR A 224 5.59 3.75 9.14
CA THR A 224 4.17 3.43 8.86
C THR A 224 3.55 2.60 9.98
N ALA A 225 4.26 1.60 10.51
CA ALA A 225 3.75 0.78 11.59
C ALA A 225 3.50 1.57 12.88
N PHE A 226 4.21 2.69 13.09
CA PHE A 226 3.96 3.62 14.20
C PHE A 226 2.61 4.34 14.05
N VAL A 227 2.36 4.97 12.89
CA VAL A 227 1.08 5.67 12.65
C VAL A 227 -0.09 4.71 12.63
N VAL A 228 0.08 3.54 12.01
CA VAL A 228 -0.98 2.53 12.03
C VAL A 228 -1.24 2.04 13.45
N GLY A 229 -0.21 1.86 14.28
CA GLY A 229 -0.40 1.51 15.69
C GLY A 229 -1.22 2.56 16.46
N LEU A 230 -1.02 3.85 16.17
CA LEU A 230 -1.84 4.92 16.75
C LEU A 230 -3.28 4.94 16.20
N VAL A 231 -3.46 4.72 14.90
CA VAL A 231 -4.80 4.59 14.29
C VAL A 231 -5.56 3.44 14.95
N GLU A 232 -4.92 2.30 15.19
CA GLU A 232 -5.52 1.16 15.89
C GLU A 232 -5.89 1.51 17.34
N ILE A 233 -5.02 2.21 18.07
CA ILE A 233 -5.33 2.69 19.43
C ILE A 233 -6.55 3.62 19.40
N LEU A 234 -6.61 4.55 18.45
CA LEU A 234 -7.72 5.49 18.30
C LEU A 234 -9.02 4.80 17.86
N ALA A 235 -8.93 3.71 17.10
CA ALA A 235 -10.05 2.89 16.66
C ALA A 235 -10.54 1.89 17.72
N GLY A 236 -9.88 1.81 18.89
CA GLY A 236 -10.29 0.96 20.02
C GLY A 236 -9.52 -0.37 20.14
N GLU A 237 -8.55 -0.63 19.26
CA GLU A 237 -7.71 -1.83 19.22
C GLU A 237 -6.41 -1.61 20.03
N LEU A 238 -6.54 -1.38 21.34
CA LEU A 238 -5.45 -0.92 22.21
C LEU A 238 -4.26 -1.90 22.26
N GLU A 239 -4.50 -3.19 22.50
CA GLU A 239 -3.43 -4.18 22.70
C GLU A 239 -2.55 -4.33 21.45
N THR A 240 -3.18 -4.36 20.28
CA THR A 240 -2.49 -4.56 19.00
C THR A 240 -1.70 -3.32 18.63
N GLY A 241 -2.30 -2.14 18.75
CA GLY A 241 -1.63 -0.88 18.48
C GLY A 241 -0.45 -0.60 19.42
N VAL A 242 -0.59 -0.86 20.74
CA VAL A 242 0.50 -0.70 21.72
C VAL A 242 1.63 -1.69 21.47
N THR A 243 1.31 -2.97 21.19
CA THR A 243 2.33 -3.98 20.91
C THR A 243 3.16 -3.61 19.69
N ARG A 244 2.53 -3.08 18.64
CA ARG A 244 3.23 -2.63 17.43
C ARG A 244 4.10 -1.41 17.70
N PHE A 245 3.56 -0.43 18.42
CA PHE A 245 4.27 0.77 18.83
C PHE A 245 5.57 0.41 19.57
N MET A 246 5.47 -0.48 20.56
CA MET A 246 6.60 -0.99 21.34
C MET A 246 7.63 -1.70 20.46
N ALA A 247 7.19 -2.64 19.63
CA ALA A 247 8.08 -3.44 18.79
C ALA A 247 8.89 -2.59 17.81
N VAL A 248 8.24 -1.62 17.15
CA VAL A 248 8.89 -0.69 16.23
C VAL A 248 9.90 0.19 16.96
N SER A 249 9.50 0.77 18.10
CA SER A 249 10.36 1.67 18.87
C SER A 249 11.65 0.97 19.32
N ILE A 250 11.55 -0.28 19.80
CA ILE A 250 12.70 -1.09 20.22
C ILE A 250 13.61 -1.44 19.04
N LYS A 251 13.05 -1.84 17.88
CA LYS A 251 13.88 -2.13 16.70
C LYS A 251 14.64 -0.89 16.22
N THR A 252 13.98 0.26 16.17
CA THR A 252 14.64 1.53 15.82
C THR A 252 15.72 1.90 16.82
N PHE A 253 15.49 1.67 18.12
CA PHE A 253 16.51 1.88 19.16
C PHE A 253 17.76 1.01 18.92
N VAL A 254 17.58 -0.28 18.63
CA VAL A 254 18.68 -1.21 18.33
C VAL A 254 19.49 -0.72 17.13
N LEU A 255 18.84 -0.29 16.05
CA LEU A 255 19.51 0.29 14.87
C LEU A 255 20.34 1.53 15.23
N CYS A 256 19.78 2.45 16.04
CA CYS A 256 20.46 3.68 16.44
C CYS A 256 21.67 3.39 17.36
N VAL A 257 21.52 2.50 18.33
CA VAL A 257 22.62 2.09 19.23
C VAL A 257 23.76 1.48 18.42
N MET A 258 23.44 0.60 17.46
CA MET A 258 24.46 -0.03 16.64
C MET A 258 25.13 0.94 15.66
N ALA A 259 24.40 1.93 15.15
CA ALA A 259 25.00 3.04 14.39
C ALA A 259 25.97 3.86 15.25
N CYS A 260 25.58 4.21 16.49
CA CYS A 260 26.49 4.89 17.43
C CYS A 260 27.71 4.02 17.79
N PHE A 261 27.53 2.70 17.93
CA PHE A 261 28.63 1.77 18.15
C PHE A 261 29.56 1.69 16.93
N GLY A 262 29.03 1.66 15.71
CA GLY A 262 29.82 1.74 14.49
C GLY A 262 30.64 3.04 14.40
N MET A 263 30.06 4.16 14.83
CA MET A 263 30.77 5.43 14.94
C MET A 263 31.91 5.36 15.96
N LEU A 264 31.68 4.76 17.13
CA LEU A 264 32.72 4.56 18.16
C LEU A 264 33.93 3.74 17.65
N LEU A 265 33.71 2.82 16.70
CA LEU A 265 34.79 2.05 16.08
C LEU A 265 35.62 2.85 15.06
N ALA A 266 35.04 3.89 14.47
CA ALA A 266 35.69 4.72 13.46
C ALA A 266 36.34 5.98 14.04
N VAL A 267 35.71 6.61 15.05
CA VAL A 267 36.17 7.88 15.63
C VAL A 267 36.34 7.80 17.16
N PRO A 268 37.34 8.49 17.72
CA PRO A 268 37.67 8.38 19.14
C PRO A 268 36.64 9.06 20.07
N ASN A 269 35.93 10.09 19.61
CA ASN A 269 34.92 10.80 20.40
C ASN A 269 33.63 11.02 19.59
N PRO A 270 32.68 10.06 19.61
CA PRO A 270 31.45 10.12 18.82
C PRO A 270 30.57 11.32 19.18
N GLY A 271 30.52 11.72 20.45
CA GLY A 271 29.67 12.84 20.90
C GLY A 271 30.11 14.18 20.30
N GLN A 272 31.42 14.45 20.33
CA GLN A 272 31.98 15.68 19.73
C GLN A 272 31.80 15.71 18.21
N VAL A 273 31.97 14.56 17.54
CA VAL A 273 31.76 14.44 16.09
C VAL A 273 30.30 14.68 15.73
N TRP A 274 29.37 14.12 16.50
CA TRP A 274 27.93 14.30 16.30
C TRP A 274 27.46 15.75 16.53
N GLU A 275 28.10 16.48 17.42
CA GLU A 275 27.84 17.91 17.61
C GLU A 275 28.47 18.73 16.46
N ALA A 276 29.72 18.45 16.09
CA ALA A 276 30.43 19.18 15.04
C ALA A 276 29.73 19.09 13.68
N GLN A 277 29.20 17.91 13.32
CA GLN A 277 28.49 17.71 12.05
C GLN A 277 27.18 18.51 11.94
N SER A 278 26.58 18.94 13.05
CA SER A 278 25.30 19.65 13.03
C SER A 278 25.34 20.95 12.23
N GLN A 279 26.51 21.60 12.19
CA GLN A 279 26.75 22.83 11.42
C GLN A 279 26.73 22.60 9.90
N ASN A 280 26.93 21.36 9.46
CA ASN A 280 26.97 20.98 8.05
C ASN A 280 25.62 20.48 7.53
N CYS A 281 24.62 20.31 8.40
CA CYS A 281 23.32 19.78 8.03
C CYS A 281 22.34 20.89 7.62
N GLY A 282 21.49 20.63 6.62
CA GLY A 282 20.42 21.55 6.22
C GLY A 282 20.89 22.76 5.41
N VAL A 283 22.06 22.66 4.76
CA VAL A 283 22.63 23.74 3.93
C VAL A 283 21.78 24.00 2.67
N ILE A 284 21.02 23.01 2.20
CA ILE A 284 20.21 23.13 1.00
C ILE A 284 18.78 23.56 1.36
N ASN A 285 18.36 24.72 0.84
CA ASN A 285 16.97 25.09 0.82
C ASN A 285 16.25 24.38 -0.34
N LEU A 286 15.42 23.38 -0.02
CA LEU A 286 14.67 22.59 -0.99
C LEU A 286 13.65 23.42 -1.78
N ALA A 287 13.18 24.55 -1.22
CA ALA A 287 12.21 25.44 -1.86
C ALA A 287 12.69 26.00 -3.20
N ASP A 288 14.00 26.24 -3.30
CA ASP A 288 14.59 26.94 -4.45
C ASP A 288 15.05 25.97 -5.56
N GLN A 289 14.85 24.65 -5.37
CA GLN A 289 15.43 23.62 -6.21
C GLN A 289 14.39 23.00 -7.15
N TRP A 290 14.58 23.16 -8.46
CA TRP A 290 13.71 22.58 -9.49
C TRP A 290 13.70 21.04 -9.46
N TRP A 291 14.83 20.44 -9.06
CA TRP A 291 15.01 18.99 -9.02
C TRP A 291 14.33 18.33 -7.80
N ARG A 292 13.73 19.11 -6.88
CA ARG A 292 12.98 18.60 -5.72
C ARG A 292 11.91 17.58 -6.14
N VAL A 293 11.04 17.95 -7.08
CA VAL A 293 9.92 17.08 -7.51
C VAL A 293 10.43 15.83 -8.24
N PRO A 294 11.34 15.93 -9.24
CA PRO A 294 11.94 14.74 -9.86
C PRO A 294 12.62 13.80 -8.85
N LEU A 295 13.37 14.35 -7.89
CA LEU A 295 14.05 13.56 -6.87
C LEU A 295 13.07 12.90 -5.90
N TYR A 296 11.97 13.59 -5.56
CA TYR A 296 10.90 13.04 -4.74
C TYR A 296 10.25 11.85 -5.45
N LEU A 297 9.91 12.00 -6.73
CA LEU A 297 9.35 10.91 -7.53
C LEU A 297 10.30 9.71 -7.66
N ALA A 298 11.61 9.95 -7.77
CA ALA A 298 12.61 8.89 -7.75
C ALA A 298 12.62 8.15 -6.40
N CYS A 299 12.53 8.89 -5.29
CA CYS A 299 12.38 8.33 -3.95
C CYS A 299 11.08 7.51 -3.82
N SER A 300 9.96 8.04 -4.32
CA SER A 300 8.65 7.38 -4.34
C SER A 300 8.66 6.09 -5.13
N LEU A 301 9.37 6.05 -6.25
CA LEU A 301 9.55 4.83 -7.03
C LEU A 301 10.31 3.76 -6.22
N ALA A 302 11.34 4.14 -5.48
CA ALA A 302 12.07 3.23 -4.61
C ALA A 302 11.20 2.69 -3.46
N VAL A 303 10.38 3.55 -2.83
CA VAL A 303 9.41 3.15 -1.80
C VAL A 303 8.34 2.21 -2.36
N LEU A 304 7.82 2.48 -3.56
CA LEU A 304 6.91 1.56 -4.24
C LEU A 304 7.57 0.20 -4.49
N GLY A 305 8.88 0.18 -4.82
CA GLY A 305 9.68 -1.03 -4.91
C GLY A 305 9.78 -1.78 -3.57
N GLN A 306 9.96 -1.08 -2.44
CA GLN A 306 9.97 -1.68 -1.11
C GLN A 306 8.64 -2.36 -0.77
N TYR A 307 7.53 -1.70 -1.10
CA TYR A 307 6.18 -2.24 -0.93
C TYR A 307 5.81 -3.29 -1.99
N ARG A 308 6.69 -3.56 -2.95
CA ARG A 308 6.49 -4.52 -4.07
C ARG A 308 5.28 -4.14 -4.93
N PHE A 309 5.02 -2.85 -5.07
CA PHE A 309 3.90 -2.37 -5.86
C PHE A 309 4.11 -2.73 -7.34
N ARG A 310 3.03 -3.12 -8.02
CA ARG A 310 3.08 -3.52 -9.43
C ARG A 310 3.59 -2.36 -10.30
N LEU A 311 4.63 -2.63 -11.08
CA LEU A 311 5.28 -1.62 -11.93
C LEU A 311 4.33 -0.95 -12.94
N GLU A 312 3.42 -1.72 -13.54
CA GLU A 312 2.42 -1.19 -14.48
C GLU A 312 1.42 -0.22 -13.82
N GLN A 313 1.29 -0.29 -12.49
CA GLN A 313 0.41 0.57 -11.70
C GLN A 313 1.17 1.62 -10.89
N CYS A 314 2.52 1.61 -10.89
CA CYS A 314 3.34 2.53 -10.10
C CYS A 314 2.96 4.00 -10.29
N TRP A 315 2.54 4.39 -11.50
CA TRP A 315 2.07 5.75 -11.78
C TRP A 315 0.94 6.18 -10.84
N ARG A 316 0.04 5.27 -10.44
CA ARG A 316 -1.04 5.55 -9.49
C ARG A 316 -0.49 5.87 -8.10
N GLY A 317 0.42 5.03 -7.61
CA GLY A 317 1.08 5.24 -6.32
C GLY A 317 1.93 6.51 -6.29
N LEU A 318 2.61 6.83 -7.40
CA LEU A 318 3.39 8.06 -7.55
C LEU A 318 2.52 9.31 -7.48
N LEU A 319 1.35 9.31 -8.13
CA LEU A 319 0.41 10.44 -8.07
C LEU A 319 -0.12 10.67 -6.65
N VAL A 320 -0.48 9.60 -5.94
CA VAL A 320 -0.96 9.68 -4.55
C VAL A 320 0.12 10.24 -3.62
N GLN A 321 1.36 9.72 -3.74
CA GLN A 321 2.51 10.21 -2.98
C GLN A 321 2.80 11.69 -3.28
N LEU A 322 2.85 12.06 -4.55
CA LEU A 322 3.11 13.44 -4.98
C LEU A 322 2.04 14.41 -4.47
N ALA A 323 0.76 14.04 -4.53
CA ALA A 323 -0.33 14.87 -4.04
C ALA A 323 -0.21 15.13 -2.54
N GLY A 324 0.08 14.08 -1.75
CA GLY A 324 0.28 14.22 -0.32
C GLY A 324 1.46 15.13 0.03
N TYR A 325 2.62 14.87 -0.58
CA TYR A 325 3.83 15.63 -0.33
C TYR A 325 3.73 17.09 -0.76
N GLU A 326 3.17 17.37 -1.95
CA GLU A 326 3.07 18.75 -2.42
C GLU A 326 2.10 19.56 -1.58
N VAL A 327 0.96 18.98 -1.16
CA VAL A 327 0.03 19.66 -0.25
C VAL A 327 0.69 19.91 1.11
N GLN A 328 1.37 18.91 1.68
CA GLN A 328 2.11 19.07 2.93
C GLN A 328 3.14 20.20 2.81
N PHE A 329 3.96 20.17 1.75
CA PHE A 329 5.02 21.15 1.49
C PHE A 329 4.49 22.58 1.34
N GLN A 330 3.44 22.78 0.53
CA GLN A 330 2.83 24.10 0.31
C GLN A 330 2.20 24.66 1.59
N VAL A 331 1.55 23.82 2.40
CA VAL A 331 0.99 24.24 3.69
C VAL A 331 2.11 24.63 4.65
N THR A 332 3.20 23.86 4.72
CA THR A 332 4.38 24.22 5.53
C THR A 332 4.97 25.56 5.10
N GLN A 333 5.17 25.79 3.81
CA GLN A 333 5.68 27.07 3.30
C GLN A 333 4.73 28.24 3.59
N PHE A 334 3.42 28.03 3.47
CA PHE A 334 2.43 29.05 3.80
C PHE A 334 2.58 29.52 5.26
N PHE A 335 2.68 28.59 6.22
CA PHE A 335 2.86 28.94 7.63
C PHE A 335 4.23 29.56 7.94
N GLN A 336 5.29 29.12 7.27
CA GLN A 336 6.62 29.73 7.39
C GLN A 336 6.59 31.20 6.94
N HIS A 337 6.01 31.48 5.78
CA HIS A 337 5.90 32.85 5.26
C HIS A 337 5.04 33.76 6.14
N GLN A 338 3.97 33.22 6.74
CA GLN A 338 3.15 33.95 7.71
C GLN A 338 3.95 34.31 8.96
N ARG A 339 4.77 33.37 9.48
CA ARG A 339 5.65 33.63 10.63
C ARG A 339 6.68 34.71 10.33
N GLU A 340 7.34 34.65 9.18
CA GLU A 340 8.33 35.66 8.77
C GLU A 340 7.70 37.05 8.65
N ARG A 341 6.48 37.15 8.09
CA ARG A 341 5.73 38.40 8.03
C ARG A 341 5.35 38.95 9.39
N LEU A 342 4.88 38.11 10.30
CA LEU A 342 4.52 38.51 11.67
C LEU A 342 5.75 38.97 12.45
N ALA A 343 6.88 38.27 12.31
CA ALA A 343 8.16 38.62 12.92
C ALA A 343 8.71 39.97 12.44
N SER A 344 8.44 40.33 11.17
CA SER A 344 8.88 41.61 10.60
C SER A 344 8.07 42.81 11.10
N ASN A 345 6.85 42.59 11.61
CA ASN A 345 5.91 43.65 11.98
C ASN A 345 5.78 43.86 13.49
N ASP A 346 6.21 42.93 14.33
CA ASP A 346 6.03 43.02 15.78
C ASP A 346 7.26 42.52 16.56
N MET A 347 7.65 43.25 17.60
CA MET A 347 8.82 42.94 18.45
C MET A 347 8.52 41.82 19.46
N THR A 348 7.58 40.93 19.14
CA THR A 348 7.17 39.82 20.00
C THR A 348 7.96 38.55 19.61
N PRO A 349 8.46 37.78 20.58
CA PRO A 349 9.16 36.54 20.28
C PRO A 349 8.19 35.57 19.59
N ILE A 350 8.53 35.13 18.38
CA ILE A 350 7.79 34.11 17.65
C ILE A 350 7.72 32.87 18.54
N VAL A 351 6.54 32.54 19.06
CA VAL A 351 6.34 31.30 19.81
C VAL A 351 6.49 30.15 18.80
N LYS A 352 7.51 29.31 18.99
CA LYS A 352 7.69 28.09 18.19
C LYS A 352 6.63 27.08 18.66
N ASP A 353 5.50 27.04 17.96
CA ASP A 353 4.47 26.03 18.15
C ASP A 353 4.54 24.95 17.05
N ASN A 354 3.83 23.83 17.29
CA ASN A 354 3.77 22.70 16.35
C ASN A 354 2.48 22.74 15.50
N PHE A 355 1.75 23.85 15.48
CA PHE A 355 0.45 23.92 14.78
C PHE A 355 0.60 23.85 13.26
N ASP A 356 1.68 24.41 12.71
CA ASP A 356 2.01 24.32 11.29
C ASP A 356 2.35 22.90 10.86
N VAL A 357 3.14 22.19 11.68
CA VAL A 357 3.49 20.78 11.47
C VAL A 357 2.21 19.94 11.52
N MET A 358 1.36 20.19 12.51
CA MET A 358 0.05 19.54 12.63
C MET A 358 -0.82 19.77 11.38
N ALA A 359 -1.00 21.02 10.96
CA ALA A 359 -1.86 21.37 9.84
C ALA A 359 -1.35 20.82 8.50
N SER A 360 -0.05 20.94 8.22
CA SER A 360 0.57 20.41 7.00
C SER A 360 0.44 18.90 6.89
N ASN A 361 0.64 18.16 7.99
CA ASN A 361 0.46 16.73 8.04
C ASN A 361 -1.00 16.30 7.85
N VAL A 362 -1.95 16.95 8.53
CA VAL A 362 -3.40 16.68 8.35
C VAL A 362 -3.77 16.87 6.87
N CYS A 363 -3.39 18.01 6.28
CA CYS A 363 -3.72 18.33 4.89
C CYS A 363 -3.07 17.36 3.90
N GLY A 364 -1.78 17.02 4.08
CA GLY A 364 -1.07 16.08 3.21
C GLY A 364 -1.65 14.67 3.24
N ALA A 365 -1.97 14.16 4.44
CA ALA A 365 -2.62 12.85 4.58
C ALA A 365 -4.04 12.84 3.99
N ALA A 366 -4.85 13.88 4.24
CA ALA A 366 -6.19 13.99 3.67
C ALA A 366 -6.15 14.07 2.13
N ALA A 367 -5.22 14.85 1.57
CA ALA A 367 -5.02 14.93 0.12
C ALA A 367 -4.64 13.58 -0.49
N SER A 368 -3.82 12.78 0.21
CA SER A 368 -3.45 11.44 -0.25
C SER A 368 -4.67 10.51 -0.32
N VAL A 369 -5.53 10.52 0.71
CA VAL A 369 -6.76 9.72 0.73
C VAL A 369 -7.71 10.12 -0.39
N ILE A 370 -8.00 11.42 -0.51
CA ILE A 370 -8.89 11.94 -1.56
C ILE A 370 -8.36 11.56 -2.95
N THR A 371 -7.06 11.73 -3.18
CA THR A 371 -6.42 11.37 -4.46
C THR A 371 -6.53 9.87 -4.73
N ALA A 372 -6.25 9.02 -3.73
CA ALA A 372 -6.31 7.57 -3.88
C ALA A 372 -7.74 7.09 -4.18
N CYS A 373 -8.75 7.59 -3.46
CA CYS A 373 -10.15 7.25 -3.68
C CYS A 373 -10.65 7.73 -5.05
N THR A 374 -10.31 8.96 -5.44
CA THR A 374 -10.70 9.52 -6.75
C THR A 374 -10.08 8.73 -7.89
N LEU A 375 -8.79 8.40 -7.77
CA LEU A 375 -8.08 7.62 -8.78
C LEU A 375 -8.60 6.18 -8.87
N SER A 376 -8.93 5.56 -7.73
CA SER A 376 -9.59 4.25 -7.72
C SER A 376 -10.93 4.32 -8.45
N ALA A 377 -11.79 5.28 -8.12
CA ALA A 377 -13.10 5.42 -8.76
C ALA A 377 -13.00 5.63 -10.29
N ILE A 378 -12.05 6.46 -10.76
CA ILE A 378 -11.80 6.65 -12.20
C ILE A 378 -11.36 5.34 -12.84
N MET A 379 -10.44 4.61 -12.20
CA MET A 379 -9.91 3.37 -12.75
C MET A 379 -10.92 2.23 -12.70
N ASP A 380 -11.76 2.16 -11.68
CA ASP A 380 -12.83 1.17 -11.57
C ASP A 380 -13.89 1.41 -12.65
N PHE A 381 -14.20 2.68 -12.96
CA PHE A 381 -15.04 3.03 -14.11
C PHE A 381 -14.42 2.59 -15.44
N ILE A 382 -13.14 2.88 -15.68
CA ILE A 382 -12.43 2.48 -16.89
C ILE A 382 -12.33 0.95 -17.00
N ASN A 383 -11.99 0.28 -15.89
CA ASN A 383 -11.84 -1.16 -15.82
C ASN A 383 -13.18 -1.87 -16.01
N SER A 384 -14.26 -1.36 -15.42
CA SER A 384 -15.61 -1.88 -15.63
C SER A 384 -15.96 -1.89 -17.12
N ILE A 385 -15.70 -0.79 -17.83
CA ILE A 385 -15.93 -0.71 -19.28
C ILE A 385 -15.01 -1.69 -20.03
N TYR A 386 -13.73 -1.72 -19.68
CA TYR A 386 -12.73 -2.57 -20.35
C TYR A 386 -13.01 -4.06 -20.18
N TYR A 387 -13.25 -4.53 -18.95
CA TYR A 387 -13.51 -5.94 -18.67
C TYR A 387 -14.91 -6.36 -19.08
N ALA A 388 -15.94 -5.50 -18.92
CA ALA A 388 -17.26 -5.79 -19.48
C ALA A 388 -17.16 -5.98 -20.99
N GLN A 389 -16.41 -5.12 -21.69
CA GLN A 389 -16.16 -5.30 -23.11
C GLN A 389 -15.32 -6.54 -23.43
N LEU A 390 -14.25 -6.82 -22.68
CA LEU A 390 -13.40 -7.99 -22.91
C LEU A 390 -14.21 -9.29 -22.80
N LEU A 391 -15.11 -9.38 -21.81
CA LEU A 391 -15.96 -10.54 -21.57
C LEU A 391 -17.18 -10.60 -22.50
N GLN A 392 -17.79 -9.45 -22.84
CA GLN A 392 -19.01 -9.40 -23.69
C GLN A 392 -18.70 -9.40 -25.21
N ARG A 393 -17.59 -8.81 -25.66
CA ARG A 393 -17.24 -8.72 -27.10
C ARG A 393 -16.84 -10.05 -27.72
N GLY A 394 -16.30 -10.97 -26.93
CA GLY A 394 -16.07 -12.35 -27.39
C GLY A 394 -17.36 -12.99 -27.92
N ALA A 395 -18.51 -12.67 -27.31
CA ALA A 395 -19.80 -13.25 -27.65
C ALA A 395 -20.68 -12.37 -28.56
N HIS A 396 -20.69 -11.04 -28.39
CA HIS A 396 -21.67 -10.10 -29.01
C HIS A 396 -21.07 -8.79 -29.57
N ARG A 397 -19.91 -8.86 -30.25
CA ARG A 397 -19.23 -7.67 -30.81
C ARG A 397 -20.10 -6.79 -31.73
N ASP A 398 -21.05 -7.39 -32.45
CA ASP A 398 -21.87 -6.68 -33.44
C ASP A 398 -23.11 -5.98 -32.82
N GLU A 399 -23.38 -6.16 -31.52
CA GLU A 399 -24.56 -5.60 -30.82
C GLU A 399 -24.21 -4.43 -29.88
N THR A 400 -22.93 -4.07 -29.72
CA THR A 400 -22.49 -2.97 -28.84
C THR A 400 -22.29 -1.68 -29.64
N ASP A 401 -23.22 -0.72 -29.51
CA ASP A 401 -23.31 0.51 -30.32
C ASP A 401 -22.37 1.68 -29.87
N SER A 402 -21.60 1.52 -28.79
CA SER A 402 -20.77 2.61 -28.24
C SER A 402 -19.42 2.73 -28.95
N LYS A 403 -19.24 3.75 -29.80
CA LYS A 403 -17.93 4.08 -30.40
C LYS A 403 -16.88 4.52 -29.39
N LEU A 404 -17.29 5.04 -28.23
CA LEU A 404 -16.38 5.51 -27.19
C LEU A 404 -15.71 4.33 -26.49
N ASP A 405 -16.51 3.31 -26.23
CA ASP A 405 -16.12 2.02 -25.65
C ASP A 405 -15.03 1.35 -26.49
N ASP A 406 -15.19 1.37 -27.82
CA ASP A 406 -14.23 0.84 -28.79
C ASP A 406 -12.87 1.54 -28.77
N ILE A 407 -12.90 2.87 -28.69
CA ILE A 407 -11.70 3.69 -28.63
C ILE A 407 -10.98 3.43 -27.31
N LEU A 408 -11.72 3.36 -26.20
CA LEU A 408 -11.15 3.10 -24.88
C LEU A 408 -10.48 1.72 -24.81
N PHE A 409 -11.16 0.67 -25.30
CA PHE A 409 -10.61 -0.68 -25.36
C PHE A 409 -9.38 -0.75 -26.27
N GLY A 410 -9.43 -0.12 -27.45
CA GLY A 410 -8.30 -0.03 -28.37
C GLY A 410 -7.08 0.63 -27.73
N CYS A 411 -7.28 1.77 -27.06
CA CYS A 411 -6.22 2.47 -26.33
C CYS A 411 -5.58 1.59 -25.24
N ILE A 412 -6.38 0.95 -24.39
CA ILE A 412 -5.88 0.09 -23.32
C ILE A 412 -5.13 -1.12 -23.90
N SER A 413 -5.67 -1.75 -24.95
CA SER A 413 -5.03 -2.87 -25.64
C SER A 413 -3.67 -2.51 -26.24
N VAL A 414 -3.52 -1.29 -26.77
CA VAL A 414 -2.22 -0.79 -27.26
C VAL A 414 -1.25 -0.60 -26.10
N VAL A 415 -1.71 -0.04 -24.98
CA VAL A 415 -0.89 0.14 -23.77
C VAL A 415 -0.39 -1.21 -23.22
N VAL A 416 -1.28 -2.21 -23.11
CA VAL A 416 -0.93 -3.57 -22.66
C VAL A 416 0.12 -4.20 -23.57
N LYS A 417 -0.02 -4.05 -24.89
CA LYS A 417 0.97 -4.56 -25.85
C LYS A 417 2.30 -3.81 -25.73
N CYS A 418 2.30 -2.49 -25.59
CA CYS A 418 3.50 -1.70 -25.38
C CYS A 418 4.24 -2.10 -24.11
N PHE A 419 3.54 -2.22 -22.97
CA PHE A 419 4.16 -2.66 -21.71
C PHE A 419 4.72 -4.07 -21.79
N ASN A 420 4.04 -4.99 -22.48
CA ASN A 420 4.56 -6.33 -22.74
C ASN A 420 5.78 -6.33 -23.67
N CYS A 421 5.83 -5.46 -24.69
CA CYS A 421 7.01 -5.30 -25.56
C CYS A 421 8.24 -4.80 -24.79
N ILE A 422 8.04 -3.94 -23.79
CA ILE A 422 9.11 -3.42 -22.91
C ILE A 422 9.46 -4.43 -21.78
N GLY A 423 8.68 -5.52 -21.65
CA GLY A 423 8.89 -6.54 -20.63
C GLY A 423 8.38 -6.16 -19.23
N ILE A 424 7.67 -5.04 -19.10
CA ILE A 424 7.08 -4.56 -17.84
C ILE A 424 5.73 -5.21 -17.58
N GLY A 425 4.96 -5.48 -18.64
CA GLY A 425 3.61 -6.06 -18.57
C GLY A 425 3.59 -7.54 -18.23
N ARG A 426 2.42 -8.02 -17.80
CA ARG A 426 2.16 -9.45 -17.61
C ARG A 426 1.92 -10.12 -18.96
N LYS A 427 2.62 -11.24 -19.19
CA LYS A 427 2.42 -12.07 -20.38
C LYS A 427 0.96 -12.51 -20.51
N HIS A 428 0.33 -12.78 -19.38
CA HIS A 428 -1.06 -13.15 -19.24
C HIS A 428 -2.04 -12.13 -19.86
N ASP A 429 -1.80 -10.83 -19.68
CA ASP A 429 -2.66 -9.78 -20.22
C ASP A 429 -2.60 -9.72 -21.76
N LYS A 430 -1.44 -10.09 -22.34
CA LYS A 430 -1.31 -10.24 -23.79
C LYS A 430 -2.07 -11.47 -24.28
N ASP A 431 -1.87 -12.60 -23.62
CA ASP A 431 -2.53 -13.86 -23.97
C ASP A 431 -4.06 -13.71 -23.87
N MET A 432 -4.56 -12.87 -22.96
CA MET A 432 -5.98 -12.50 -22.88
C MET A 432 -6.51 -11.73 -24.08
N VAL A 433 -5.78 -10.70 -24.53
CA VAL A 433 -6.16 -9.92 -25.72
C VAL A 433 -6.13 -10.80 -26.98
N ASP A 434 -5.28 -11.81 -27.00
CA ASP A 434 -5.25 -12.79 -28.10
C ASP A 434 -6.38 -13.83 -27.97
N LEU A 435 -6.76 -14.22 -26.75
CA LEU A 435 -7.91 -15.08 -26.47
C LEU A 435 -9.23 -14.42 -26.90
N GLU A 436 -9.41 -13.13 -26.66
CA GLU A 436 -10.59 -12.36 -27.12
C GLU A 436 -10.82 -12.53 -28.63
N LYS A 437 -9.75 -12.43 -29.44
CA LYS A 437 -9.83 -12.64 -30.89
C LYS A 437 -10.21 -14.08 -31.25
N LYS A 438 -9.69 -15.06 -30.50
CA LYS A 438 -10.00 -16.49 -30.70
C LYS A 438 -11.47 -16.77 -30.36
N ILE A 439 -11.96 -16.27 -29.23
CA ILE A 439 -13.37 -16.38 -28.81
C ILE A 439 -14.28 -15.69 -29.85
N TYR A 440 -13.90 -14.52 -30.36
CA TYR A 440 -14.65 -13.84 -31.41
C TYR A 440 -14.75 -14.67 -32.71
N GLN A 441 -13.64 -15.27 -33.16
CA GLN A 441 -13.65 -16.16 -34.33
C GLN A 441 -14.54 -17.38 -34.09
N HIS A 442 -14.42 -18.00 -32.91
CA HIS A 442 -15.23 -19.15 -32.51
C HIS A 442 -16.73 -18.82 -32.42
N SER A 443 -17.08 -17.65 -31.90
CA SER A 443 -18.46 -17.15 -31.83
C SER A 443 -19.03 -16.88 -33.23
N LYS A 444 -18.23 -16.31 -34.14
CA LYS A 444 -18.64 -16.08 -35.53
C LYS A 444 -18.90 -17.39 -36.28
N GLU A 445 -18.05 -18.39 -36.07
CA GLU A 445 -18.25 -19.74 -36.60
C GLU A 445 -19.48 -20.43 -36.01
N LEU A 446 -19.80 -20.20 -34.73
CA LEU A 446 -21.00 -20.74 -34.07
C LEU A 446 -22.31 -20.13 -34.62
N ARG A 447 -22.27 -18.84 -34.98
CA ARG A 447 -23.41 -18.12 -35.58
C ARG A 447 -23.65 -18.49 -37.04
N ASP A 448 -22.67 -19.12 -37.71
CA ASP A 448 -22.81 -19.58 -39.08
C ASP A 448 -23.54 -20.94 -39.13
N PRO A 449 -24.78 -21.01 -39.64
CA PRO A 449 -25.56 -22.24 -39.68
C PRO A 449 -24.96 -23.32 -40.60
N SER A 450 -23.95 -22.99 -41.41
CA SER A 450 -23.22 -23.93 -42.27
C SER A 450 -21.98 -24.56 -41.62
N HIS A 451 -21.57 -24.06 -40.45
CA HIS A 451 -20.38 -24.52 -39.77
C HIS A 451 -20.72 -25.61 -38.73
N PRO A 452 -19.93 -26.70 -38.61
CA PRO A 452 -20.25 -27.85 -37.76
C PRO A 452 -20.07 -27.63 -36.25
N ARG A 453 -19.80 -26.40 -35.80
CA ARG A 453 -19.39 -26.11 -34.42
C ARG A 453 -20.61 -25.83 -33.54
N SER A 454 -20.76 -26.61 -32.46
CA SER A 454 -21.90 -26.54 -31.54
C SER A 454 -21.60 -25.86 -30.20
N GLU A 455 -20.33 -25.74 -29.81
CA GLU A 455 -19.90 -25.14 -28.55
C GLU A 455 -18.50 -24.51 -28.65
N ILE A 456 -18.22 -23.52 -27.81
CA ILE A 456 -16.87 -22.94 -27.65
C ILE A 456 -16.16 -23.74 -26.56
N LYS A 457 -15.22 -24.61 -26.94
CA LYS A 457 -14.32 -25.26 -25.98
C LYS A 457 -13.07 -24.41 -25.80
N LEU A 458 -12.79 -24.08 -24.55
CA LEU A 458 -11.56 -23.43 -24.13
C LEU A 458 -10.57 -24.50 -23.68
N ASP A 459 -9.29 -24.27 -23.95
CA ASP A 459 -8.24 -25.12 -23.37
C ASP A 459 -8.11 -24.82 -21.86
N PRO A 460 -7.64 -25.75 -21.02
CA PRO A 460 -7.53 -25.53 -19.57
C PRO A 460 -6.74 -24.26 -19.20
N HIS A 461 -5.71 -23.93 -19.98
CA HIS A 461 -4.95 -22.69 -19.81
C HIS A 461 -5.79 -21.43 -20.10
N GLU A 462 -6.74 -21.51 -21.04
CA GLU A 462 -7.64 -20.42 -21.41
C GLU A 462 -8.74 -20.20 -20.36
N GLU A 463 -9.14 -21.26 -19.65
CA GLU A 463 -10.03 -21.20 -18.49
C GLU A 463 -9.33 -20.53 -17.29
N ASP A 464 -8.09 -20.93 -16.98
CA ASP A 464 -7.25 -20.26 -15.97
C ASP A 464 -7.11 -18.77 -16.28
N LEU A 465 -6.95 -18.46 -17.56
CA LEU A 465 -6.86 -17.11 -18.10
C LEU A 465 -8.10 -16.28 -17.74
N LEU A 466 -9.30 -16.85 -17.93
CA LEU A 466 -10.57 -16.19 -17.61
C LEU A 466 -10.73 -15.97 -16.11
N LEU A 467 -10.37 -16.94 -15.29
CA LEU A 467 -10.38 -16.81 -13.82
C LEU A 467 -9.47 -15.67 -13.34
N ASP A 468 -8.25 -15.58 -13.89
CA ASP A 468 -7.35 -14.45 -13.65
C ASP A 468 -8.06 -13.13 -13.97
N THR A 469 -8.70 -13.03 -15.13
CA THR A 469 -9.38 -11.81 -15.58
C THR A 469 -10.51 -11.40 -14.65
N ILE A 470 -11.28 -12.36 -14.12
CA ILE A 470 -12.33 -12.12 -13.13
C ILE A 470 -11.73 -11.52 -11.85
N VAL A 471 -10.65 -12.10 -11.33
CA VAL A 471 -9.97 -11.60 -10.12
C VAL A 471 -9.39 -10.19 -10.35
N TYR A 472 -8.82 -9.92 -11.53
CA TYR A 472 -8.26 -8.60 -11.86
C TYR A 472 -9.30 -7.55 -12.23
N ALA A 473 -10.54 -7.95 -12.53
CA ALA A 473 -11.67 -7.05 -12.72
C ALA A 473 -12.17 -6.45 -11.40
N GLU A 474 -11.93 -7.14 -10.28
CA GLU A 474 -12.22 -6.61 -8.94
C GLU A 474 -11.42 -5.32 -8.67
N SER A 475 -12.04 -4.42 -7.90
CA SER A 475 -11.46 -3.11 -7.59
C SER A 475 -10.17 -3.25 -6.79
N MET A 476 -9.26 -2.32 -7.05
CA MET A 476 -7.98 -2.31 -6.35
C MET A 476 -8.16 -1.83 -4.91
N ASN A 477 -7.47 -2.46 -3.98
CA ASN A 477 -7.50 -2.01 -2.60
C ASN A 477 -6.83 -0.63 -2.47
N ILE A 478 -7.58 0.39 -2.05
CA ILE A 478 -7.11 1.77 -1.85
C ILE A 478 -5.88 1.82 -0.95
N TRP A 479 -5.83 0.96 0.07
CA TRP A 479 -4.72 0.93 1.02
C TRP A 479 -3.41 0.43 0.45
N SER A 480 -3.44 -0.36 -0.63
CA SER A 480 -2.22 -0.73 -1.36
C SER A 480 -1.51 0.51 -1.94
N MET A 481 -2.27 1.55 -2.30
CA MET A 481 -1.75 2.84 -2.77
C MET A 481 -1.41 3.79 -1.62
N LEU A 482 -2.23 3.78 -0.57
CA LEU A 482 -2.12 4.73 0.54
C LEU A 482 -0.95 4.39 1.47
N MET A 483 -0.62 3.11 1.66
CA MET A 483 0.48 2.71 2.56
C MET A 483 1.86 3.23 2.15
N PRO A 484 2.28 3.14 0.88
CA PRO A 484 3.48 3.81 0.39
C PRO A 484 3.45 5.33 0.60
N ALA A 485 2.28 5.98 0.44
CA ALA A 485 2.13 7.40 0.69
C ALA A 485 2.29 7.77 2.16
N VAL A 486 1.63 7.03 3.06
CA VAL A 486 1.81 7.18 4.51
C VAL A 486 3.26 6.93 4.88
N TYR A 487 3.93 5.92 4.32
CA TYR A 487 5.35 5.67 4.57
C TYR A 487 6.24 6.88 4.24
N GLN A 488 5.97 7.57 3.13
CA GLN A 488 6.69 8.79 2.76
C GLN A 488 6.33 10.02 3.58
N LEU A 489 5.08 10.11 4.05
CA LEU A 489 4.62 11.24 4.88
C LEU A 489 5.02 11.07 6.36
N VAL A 490 5.28 9.84 6.81
CA VAL A 490 5.61 9.54 8.20
C VAL A 490 7.11 9.58 8.42
N PRO A 491 7.57 10.33 9.44
CA PRO A 491 8.96 10.31 9.80
C PRO A 491 9.22 9.14 10.75
N GLY A 492 9.46 7.94 10.21
CA GLY A 492 10.17 6.90 10.96
C GLY A 492 11.53 7.42 11.51
N SER A 493 12.08 8.41 10.82
CA SER A 493 13.25 9.20 11.23
C SER A 493 13.05 10.08 12.47
N MET A 494 11.83 10.48 12.85
CA MET A 494 11.63 11.21 14.11
C MET A 494 11.85 10.31 15.32
N ILE A 495 11.45 9.03 15.23
CA ILE A 495 11.73 8.03 16.28
C ILE A 495 13.24 7.82 16.39
N ALA A 496 13.92 7.68 15.26
CA ALA A 496 15.37 7.57 15.24
C ALA A 496 16.03 8.83 15.84
N ARG A 497 15.54 10.03 15.51
CA ARG A 497 16.06 11.29 16.07
C ARG A 497 15.88 11.37 17.59
N MET A 498 14.73 10.93 18.11
CA MET A 498 14.51 10.80 19.55
C MET A 498 15.55 9.86 20.19
N TRP A 499 15.83 8.71 19.56
CA TRP A 499 16.82 7.76 20.07
C TRP A 499 18.25 8.28 19.98
N PHE A 500 18.66 8.90 18.87
CA PHE A 500 19.98 9.51 18.77
C PHE A 500 20.18 10.62 19.80
N ASN A 501 19.17 11.48 20.03
CA ASN A 501 19.23 12.49 21.09
C ASN A 501 19.26 11.89 22.50
N THR A 502 18.73 10.67 22.68
CA THR A 502 18.82 9.95 23.96
C THR A 502 20.19 9.30 24.14
N ILE A 503 20.80 8.76 23.07
CA ILE A 503 22.11 8.10 23.11
C ILE A 503 23.24 9.13 23.17
N ILE A 504 23.10 10.24 22.44
CA ILE A 504 24.03 11.37 22.35
C ILE A 504 23.24 12.64 22.72
N PRO A 505 23.17 12.98 24.01
CA PRO A 505 22.44 14.15 24.45
C PRO A 505 23.06 15.45 23.90
N PRO A 506 22.24 16.44 23.51
CA PRO A 506 22.75 17.73 23.06
C PRO A 506 23.48 18.47 24.19
N SER A 507 24.56 19.17 23.84
CA SER A 507 25.40 19.90 24.80
C SER A 507 24.72 21.15 25.39
N ASP A 508 23.72 21.70 24.69
CA ASP A 508 22.94 22.86 25.14
C ASP A 508 21.48 22.45 25.45
N PRO A 509 21.03 22.55 26.72
CA PRO A 509 19.66 22.21 27.12
C PRO A 509 18.61 23.18 26.55
N SER A 510 18.99 24.36 26.05
CA SER A 510 18.08 25.26 25.35
C SER A 510 17.74 24.80 23.92
N VAL A 511 18.50 23.83 23.39
CA VAL A 511 18.31 23.18 22.09
C VAL A 511 17.57 21.84 22.23
N GLU A 512 17.00 21.53 23.41
CA GLU A 512 16.01 20.46 23.55
C GLU A 512 14.74 20.82 22.76
N ASP A 513 14.78 20.65 21.45
CA ASP A 513 13.58 20.46 20.65
C ASP A 513 12.88 19.25 21.26
N ASN A 514 11.64 19.46 21.70
CA ASN A 514 10.84 18.47 22.39
C ASN A 514 10.42 17.37 21.38
N THR A 515 11.38 16.51 21.03
CA THR A 515 11.30 15.53 19.92
C THR A 515 10.15 14.56 20.11
N PHE A 516 9.85 14.21 21.36
CA PHE A 516 8.67 13.42 21.72
C PHE A 516 7.38 14.16 21.37
N ALA A 517 7.27 15.45 21.71
CA ALA A 517 6.11 16.26 21.33
C ALA A 517 5.99 16.37 19.79
N GLY A 518 7.10 16.57 19.07
CA GLY A 518 7.11 16.59 17.61
C GLY A 518 6.68 15.26 16.98
N LEU A 519 7.13 14.12 17.55
CA LEU A 519 6.71 12.78 17.14
C LEU A 519 5.22 12.56 17.36
N MET A 520 4.70 12.92 18.54
CA MET A 520 3.29 12.78 18.88
C MET A 520 2.40 13.66 18.00
N VAL A 521 2.76 14.94 17.82
CA VAL A 521 2.01 15.87 16.96
C VAL A 521 1.99 15.35 15.53
N THR A 522 3.14 14.96 14.97
CA THR A 522 3.21 14.46 13.59
C THR A 522 2.37 13.21 13.39
N SER A 523 2.44 12.27 14.32
CA SER A 523 1.80 10.98 14.14
C SER A 523 0.29 11.03 14.37
N ILE A 524 -0.17 11.83 15.35
CA ILE A 524 -1.60 12.08 15.57
C ILE A 524 -2.17 12.91 14.42
N SER A 525 -1.47 13.93 13.93
CA SER A 525 -1.94 14.75 12.79
C SER A 525 -2.07 13.94 11.51
N LEU A 526 -1.14 13.03 11.21
CA LEU A 526 -1.28 12.12 10.08
C LEU A 526 -2.46 11.16 10.26
N ALA A 527 -2.63 10.56 11.43
CA ALA A 527 -3.77 9.69 11.74
C ALA A 527 -5.11 10.44 11.57
N LEU A 528 -5.21 11.67 12.10
CA LEU A 528 -6.38 12.53 11.93
C LEU A 528 -6.61 12.91 10.46
N GLY A 529 -5.55 13.21 9.70
CA GLY A 529 -5.66 13.52 8.28
C GLY A 529 -6.19 12.35 7.45
N LEU A 530 -5.83 11.10 7.80
CA LEU A 530 -6.41 9.91 7.19
C LEU A 530 -7.92 9.81 7.44
N ILE A 531 -8.35 10.00 8.70
CA ILE A 531 -9.77 9.96 9.11
C ILE A 531 -10.56 11.11 8.45
N ILE A 532 -10.01 12.32 8.43
CA ILE A 532 -10.65 13.48 7.81
C ILE A 532 -10.77 13.29 6.29
N GLY A 533 -9.72 12.78 5.64
CA GLY A 533 -9.74 12.46 4.21
C GLY A 533 -10.85 11.47 3.85
N GLU A 534 -11.01 10.43 4.66
CA GLU A 534 -12.13 9.47 4.55
C GLU A 534 -13.49 10.15 4.68
N ALA A 535 -13.70 10.90 5.75
CA ALA A 535 -14.97 11.59 6.00
C ALA A 535 -15.34 12.55 4.85
N ILE A 536 -14.35 13.22 4.25
CA ILE A 536 -14.55 14.07 3.07
C ILE A 536 -15.01 13.24 1.87
N VAL A 537 -14.35 12.12 1.58
CA VAL A 537 -14.72 11.23 0.46
C VAL A 537 -16.13 10.65 0.67
N GLU A 538 -16.47 10.21 1.88
CA GLU A 538 -17.80 9.72 2.20
C GLU A 538 -18.87 10.81 2.00
N LEU A 539 -18.60 12.03 2.46
CA LEU A 539 -19.50 13.16 2.29
C LEU A 539 -19.75 13.46 0.80
N PHE A 540 -18.69 13.53 -0.01
CA PHE A 540 -18.83 13.77 -1.45
C PHE A 540 -19.57 12.63 -2.15
N THR A 541 -19.29 11.39 -1.79
CA THR A 541 -19.97 10.21 -2.36
C THR A 541 -21.45 10.21 -1.98
N GLY A 542 -21.78 10.54 -0.73
CA GLY A 542 -23.15 10.69 -0.26
C GLY A 542 -23.91 11.80 -1.00
N ILE A 543 -23.28 12.96 -1.20
CA ILE A 543 -23.85 14.08 -1.97
C ILE A 543 -24.08 13.66 -3.43
N ALA A 544 -23.10 13.01 -4.06
CA ALA A 544 -23.22 12.52 -5.43
C ALA A 544 -24.40 11.54 -5.57
N ASN A 545 -24.49 10.55 -4.67
CA ASN A 545 -25.58 9.57 -4.67
C ASN A 545 -26.95 10.22 -4.50
N LEU A 546 -27.07 11.23 -3.63
CA LEU A 546 -28.32 12.00 -3.47
C LEU A 546 -28.69 12.77 -4.74
N LEU A 547 -27.72 13.42 -5.39
CA LEU A 547 -27.92 14.17 -6.64
C LEU A 547 -28.32 13.26 -7.80
N PHE A 548 -27.66 12.10 -7.96
CA PHE A 548 -27.97 11.15 -9.02
C PHE A 548 -29.29 10.40 -8.79
N LYS A 549 -29.60 10.04 -7.53
CA LYS A 549 -30.90 9.41 -7.18
C LYS A 549 -32.07 10.38 -7.38
N SER A 550 -31.88 11.67 -7.11
CA SER A 550 -32.87 12.71 -7.43
C SER A 550 -33.10 12.83 -8.95
N ARG A 551 -32.02 12.71 -9.75
CA ARG A 551 -32.08 12.84 -11.21
C ARG A 551 -32.74 11.63 -11.90
N ASN A 552 -32.62 10.42 -11.35
CA ASN A 552 -33.34 9.24 -11.85
C ASN A 552 -34.83 9.26 -11.47
N LYS A 553 -35.20 9.74 -10.26
CA LYS A 553 -36.61 9.93 -9.89
C LYS A 553 -37.32 10.96 -10.79
N ASP A 554 -36.62 12.01 -11.23
CA ASP A 554 -37.16 13.00 -12.17
C ASP A 554 -37.28 12.49 -13.61
N LYS A 555 -36.53 11.44 -13.99
CA LYS A 555 -36.68 10.77 -15.29
C LYS A 555 -37.84 9.78 -15.27
N GLU A 556 -37.99 8.97 -14.22
CA GLU A 556 -39.13 8.06 -14.07
C GLU A 556 -40.47 8.79 -13.99
N SER A 557 -40.52 9.95 -13.33
CA SER A 557 -41.77 10.74 -13.23
C SER A 557 -42.20 11.39 -14.55
N LYS A 558 -41.27 11.57 -15.50
CA LYS A 558 -41.57 12.14 -16.83
C LYS A 558 -41.91 11.10 -17.89
N THR A 559 -41.63 9.82 -17.66
CA THR A 559 -41.93 8.72 -18.61
C THR A 559 -43.25 7.98 -18.35
N LEU A 560 -43.94 8.23 -17.23
CA LEU A 560 -45.25 7.63 -16.97
C LEU A 560 -46.41 8.49 -17.49
N LYS A 561 -46.93 8.15 -18.67
CA LYS A 561 -48.25 8.61 -19.12
C LYS A 561 -49.34 8.04 -18.20
N PRO A 562 -50.45 8.76 -17.95
CA PRO A 562 -51.48 8.35 -16.98
C PRO A 562 -52.29 7.10 -17.34
N SER A 563 -52.10 6.49 -18.52
CA SER A 563 -52.94 5.36 -18.98
C SER A 563 -52.50 3.99 -18.46
N ASP A 564 -51.27 3.83 -17.99
CA ASP A 564 -50.74 2.48 -17.67
C ASP A 564 -50.82 2.16 -16.16
N ARG A 565 -51.41 3.08 -15.38
CA ARG A 565 -51.52 2.96 -13.91
C ARG A 565 -52.55 1.92 -13.45
N SER A 566 -53.36 1.35 -14.35
CA SER A 566 -54.42 0.40 -14.03
C SER A 566 -54.11 -1.06 -14.38
N GLN A 567 -52.92 -1.38 -14.92
CA GLN A 567 -52.55 -2.77 -15.26
C GLN A 567 -51.32 -3.31 -14.53
N LEU A 568 -50.69 -2.55 -13.64
CA LEU A 568 -49.44 -2.94 -12.98
C LEU A 568 -49.56 -3.13 -11.45
N THR A 569 -50.69 -3.64 -10.96
CA THR A 569 -50.84 -4.02 -9.54
C THR A 569 -50.82 -5.51 -9.26
N THR A 570 -50.62 -6.39 -10.25
CA THR A 570 -50.50 -7.83 -10.02
C THR A 570 -49.62 -8.50 -11.08
N SER A 571 -48.29 -8.38 -10.97
CA SER A 571 -47.27 -9.27 -11.58
C SER A 571 -45.93 -8.55 -11.72
N ALA A 572 -45.13 -8.47 -10.65
CA ALA A 572 -43.67 -8.32 -10.71
C ALA A 572 -43.09 -8.38 -9.28
N MET A 573 -43.01 -9.59 -8.72
CA MET A 573 -41.97 -9.92 -7.74
C MET A 573 -40.90 -10.70 -8.51
N GLY A 574 -39.67 -10.20 -8.49
CA GLY A 574 -38.49 -10.90 -9.03
C GLY A 574 -37.75 -10.10 -10.09
N ALA A 575 -36.46 -9.88 -9.84
CA ALA A 575 -35.45 -9.21 -10.65
C ALA A 575 -35.44 -7.66 -10.59
N GLU A 576 -35.12 -7.12 -9.42
CA GLU A 576 -34.36 -5.87 -9.36
C GLU A 576 -32.89 -6.19 -9.70
N ILE A 577 -32.43 -5.69 -10.84
CA ILE A 577 -30.99 -5.55 -11.14
C ILE A 577 -30.52 -4.33 -10.34
N GLU A 578 -30.09 -4.58 -9.11
CA GLU A 578 -29.25 -3.61 -8.40
C GLU A 578 -27.90 -3.55 -9.14
N THR A 579 -27.61 -2.40 -9.73
CA THR A 579 -26.23 -2.02 -10.03
C THR A 579 -25.48 -1.95 -8.70
N ILE A 580 -24.78 -3.04 -8.37
CA ILE A 580 -23.87 -3.16 -7.22
C ILE A 580 -22.71 -2.18 -7.45
N SER A 581 -22.87 -0.94 -6.97
CA SER A 581 -21.77 -0.02 -6.66
C SER A 581 -21.75 0.35 -5.17
N GLN A 582 -22.43 -0.44 -4.34
CA GLN A 582 -22.54 -0.21 -2.90
C GLN A 582 -22.06 -1.45 -2.15
N ASP A 583 -20.75 -1.56 -1.94
CA ASP A 583 -20.20 -1.80 -0.58
C ASP A 583 -18.66 -1.74 -0.45
N SER A 584 -18.00 -0.90 -1.26
CA SER A 584 -16.58 -0.55 -1.08
C SER A 584 -16.40 0.52 0.03
N SER A 585 -17.16 0.41 1.12
CA SER A 585 -17.19 1.39 2.21
C SER A 585 -15.91 1.32 3.04
N PHE A 586 -14.99 2.22 2.68
CA PHE A 586 -14.00 2.86 3.54
C PHE A 586 -14.77 3.34 4.79
N ARG A 587 -14.71 2.58 5.89
CA ARG A 587 -15.14 3.02 7.22
C ARG A 587 -14.07 2.55 8.19
N LEU A 588 -13.17 3.43 8.63
CA LEU A 588 -12.28 3.19 9.77
C LEU A 588 -13.07 2.85 11.03
#